data_AF-A0A438J778-F1
#
_entry.id   AF-A0A438J778-F1
#
_cell.length_a   1.000
_cell.length_b   1.000
_cell.length_c   1.000
_cell.angle_alpha   90.00
_cell.angle_beta   90.00
_cell.angle_gamma   90.00
#
_symmetry.space_group_name_H-M   'P 1'
#
loop_
_entity.id
_entity.type
_entity.pdbx_description
1 polymer ?
#
loop_
_entity_poly.entity_id
_entity_poly.type
_entity_poly.pdbx_seq_one_letter_code
_entity_poly.pdbx_strand_id
1 'polypeptide(L)'
;MVEVSDSSTAWDDLEGIPVASLSAKFRMPNIERYTGIGRPRIHLRLYSIVMNAHGLDESQMITLFPLSLSGAAQCWFSSLESSQRRTWDDLA
;
A
#
# COMPACT_ATOMS: atom_id res chain seq x y z
N MET A 1 22.47 17.66 -8.01
CA MET A 1 22.82 16.23 -7.88
C MET A 1 21.60 15.58 -7.25
N VAL A 2 20.83 14.84 -8.04
CA VAL A 2 19.59 14.21 -7.57
C VAL A 2 20.01 12.93 -6.88
N GLU A 3 19.87 12.87 -5.56
CA GLU A 3 19.96 11.61 -4.82
C GLU A 3 18.76 10.77 -5.29
N VAL A 4 19.00 9.87 -6.24
CA VAL A 4 18.09 8.77 -6.53
C VAL A 4 18.23 7.85 -5.33
N SER A 5 17.38 8.04 -4.31
CA SER A 5 17.24 7.06 -3.25
C SER A 5 16.79 5.76 -3.88
N ASP A 6 17.74 4.85 -4.01
CA ASP A 6 17.54 3.45 -4.32
C ASP A 6 16.75 2.81 -3.17
N SER A 7 15.43 3.02 -3.18
CA SER A 7 14.49 2.44 -2.23
C SER A 7 14.28 0.96 -2.54
N SER A 8 15.36 0.18 -2.59
CA SER A 8 15.33 -1.28 -2.70
C SER A 8 15.30 -1.98 -1.33
N THR A 9 15.48 -1.25 -0.22
CA THR A 9 15.65 -1.83 1.13
C THR A 9 14.34 -2.03 1.92
N ALA A 10 13.19 -1.57 1.41
CA ALA A 10 11.94 -1.62 2.17
C ALA A 10 11.18 -2.97 2.06
N TRP A 11 11.76 -3.96 1.38
CA TRP A 11 11.09 -5.21 1.00
C TRP A 11 11.77 -6.49 1.48
N ASP A 12 12.98 -6.42 2.03
CA ASP A 12 13.60 -7.59 2.70
C ASP A 12 12.79 -7.99 3.97
N ASP A 13 11.99 -7.07 4.51
CA ASP A 13 11.07 -7.31 5.63
C ASP A 13 9.73 -7.97 5.19
N LEU A 14 9.57 -8.34 3.92
CA LEU A 14 8.34 -8.93 3.36
C LEU A 14 8.23 -10.45 3.61
N GLU A 15 9.11 -11.08 4.40
CA GLU A 15 8.95 -12.51 4.75
C GLU A 15 7.67 -12.79 5.58
N GLY A 16 7.09 -11.76 6.22
CA GLY A 16 5.94 -11.90 7.12
C GLY A 16 4.55 -11.64 6.50
N ILE A 17 4.47 -11.12 5.27
CA ILE A 17 3.17 -10.84 4.62
C ILE A 17 2.88 -11.98 3.63
N PRO A 18 1.71 -12.64 3.68
CA PRO A 18 1.37 -13.70 2.74
C PRO A 18 1.05 -13.10 1.36
N VAL A 19 2.08 -12.64 0.65
CA VAL A 19 2.04 -12.18 -0.75
C VAL A 19 2.17 -13.37 -1.71
N ALA A 20 1.69 -14.55 -1.30
CA ALA A 20 1.88 -15.81 -2.01
C ALA A 20 1.13 -15.90 -3.37
N SER A 21 0.31 -14.90 -3.70
CA SER A 21 -0.50 -14.85 -4.94
C SER A 21 -0.06 -13.79 -5.95
N LEU A 22 0.94 -12.96 -5.63
CA LEU A 22 1.46 -11.99 -6.59
C LEU A 22 2.38 -12.72 -7.56
N SER A 23 2.14 -12.55 -8.87
CA SER A 23 3.04 -13.09 -9.88
C SER A 23 4.49 -12.68 -9.54
N ALA A 24 5.45 -13.58 -9.74
CA ALA A 24 6.88 -13.28 -9.57
C ALA A 24 7.38 -12.08 -10.41
N LYS A 25 6.53 -11.54 -11.30
CA LYS A 25 6.79 -10.36 -12.12
C LYS A 25 6.18 -9.06 -11.57
N PHE A 26 5.30 -9.11 -10.57
CA PHE A 26 4.72 -7.89 -10.02
C PHE A 26 5.81 -7.09 -9.31
N ARG A 27 5.94 -5.82 -9.67
CA ARG A 27 6.78 -4.87 -8.98
C ARG A 27 5.89 -3.77 -8.45
N MET A 28 6.05 -3.45 -7.17
CA MET A 28 5.29 -2.38 -6.54
C MET A 28 5.57 -1.06 -7.28
N PRO A 29 4.53 -0.34 -7.73
CA PRO A 29 4.72 0.97 -8.34
C PRO A 29 5.29 1.94 -7.32
N ASN A 30 6.10 2.90 -7.77
CA ASN A 30 6.67 3.92 -6.90
C ASN A 30 5.60 4.96 -6.52
N ILE A 31 4.70 4.57 -5.61
CA ILE A 31 3.72 5.45 -4.98
C ILE A 31 4.38 6.01 -3.72
N GLU A 32 4.40 7.34 -3.59
CA GLU A 32 4.89 7.99 -2.37
C GLU A 32 4.10 7.48 -1.15
N ARG A 33 4.81 7.10 -0.09
CA ARG A 33 4.17 6.58 1.11
C ARG A 33 3.42 7.69 1.83
N TYR A 34 2.16 7.45 2.13
CA TYR A 34 1.33 8.38 2.88
C TYR A 34 1.66 8.34 4.36
N THR A 35 2.09 9.47 4.90
CA THR A 35 2.51 9.61 6.30
C THR A 35 1.35 9.83 7.28
N GLY A 36 0.15 10.11 6.76
CA GLY A 36 -0.99 10.57 7.55
C GLY A 36 -1.26 12.07 7.44
N ILE A 37 -0.38 12.81 6.77
CA ILE A 37 -0.49 14.26 6.58
C ILE A 37 -0.95 14.57 5.15
N GLY A 38 -1.96 15.42 5.00
CA GLY A 38 -2.46 15.86 3.69
C GLY A 38 -3.91 15.43 3.45
N ARG A 39 -4.20 14.91 2.24
CA ARG A 39 -5.56 14.56 1.80
C ARG A 39 -5.69 13.03 1.58
N PRO A 40 -6.13 12.25 2.59
CA PRO A 40 -6.21 10.79 2.50
C PRO A 40 -6.98 10.28 1.28
N ARG A 41 -8.09 10.94 0.93
CA ARG A 41 -8.93 10.58 -0.24
C ARG A 41 -8.18 10.63 -1.57
N ILE A 42 -7.22 11.54 -1.72
CA ILE A 42 -6.41 11.63 -2.94
C ILE A 42 -5.41 10.48 -3.01
N HIS A 43 -4.77 10.15 -1.88
CA HIS A 43 -3.85 9.01 -1.79
C HIS A 43 -4.56 7.70 -2.14
N LEU A 44 -5.72 7.46 -1.53
CA LEU A 44 -6.52 6.27 -1.78
C LEU A 44 -6.93 6.15 -3.25
N ARG A 45 -7.39 7.25 -3.86
CA ARG A 45 -7.76 7.26 -5.29
C ARG A 45 -6.57 6.99 -6.20
N LEU A 46 -5.41 7.59 -5.91
CA LEU A 46 -4.20 7.37 -6.69
C LEU A 46 -3.75 5.90 -6.58
N TYR A 47 -3.71 5.38 -5.36
CA TYR A 47 -3.36 3.99 -5.09
C TYR A 47 -4.29 3.04 -5.83
N SER A 48 -5.61 3.22 -5.75
CA SER A 48 -6.57 2.34 -6.42
C SER A 48 -6.42 2.38 -7.94
N ILE A 49 -6.21 3.55 -8.55
CA ILE A 49 -5.99 3.67 -10.00
C ILE A 49 -4.76 2.90 -10.44
N VAL A 50 -3.65 3.08 -9.71
CA VAL A 50 -2.38 2.45 -10.03
C VAL A 50 -2.48 0.93 -9.88
N MET A 51 -2.98 0.44 -8.75
CA MET A 51 -3.06 -1.00 -8.48
C MET A 51 -4.04 -1.72 -9.42
N ASN A 52 -5.17 -1.09 -9.76
CA ASN A 52 -6.09 -1.60 -10.78
C ASN A 52 -5.43 -1.70 -12.16
N ALA A 53 -4.58 -0.73 -12.54
CA ALA A 53 -3.84 -0.79 -13.82
C ALA A 53 -2.83 -1.95 -13.87
N HIS A 54 -2.41 -2.46 -12.71
CA HIS A 54 -1.60 -3.68 -12.59
C HIS A 54 -2.42 -4.96 -12.50
N GLY A 55 -3.76 -4.88 -12.65
CA GLY A 55 -4.65 -6.03 -12.65
C GLY A 55 -4.90 -6.63 -11.28
N LEU A 56 -4.65 -5.86 -10.20
CA LEU A 56 -4.95 -6.31 -8.85
C LEU A 56 -6.43 -6.13 -8.53
N ASP A 57 -7.00 -7.14 -7.87
CA ASP A 57 -8.35 -7.05 -7.35
C ASP A 57 -8.41 -6.28 -6.01
N GLU A 58 -9.62 -6.02 -5.54
CA GLU A 58 -9.86 -5.28 -4.30
C GLU A 58 -9.21 -5.92 -3.07
N SER A 59 -9.26 -7.25 -2.96
CA SER A 59 -8.65 -7.95 -1.83
C SER A 59 -7.14 -7.78 -1.83
N GLN A 60 -6.51 -7.90 -3.00
CA GLN A 60 -5.07 -7.70 -3.16
C GLN A 60 -4.67 -6.25 -2.87
N MET A 61 -5.46 -5.28 -3.31
CA MET A 61 -5.26 -3.87 -2.99
C MET A 61 -5.29 -3.62 -1.48
N ILE A 62 -6.28 -4.15 -0.76
CA ILE A 62 -6.37 -3.99 0.70
C ILE A 62 -5.17 -4.65 1.40
N THR A 63 -4.78 -5.86 0.98
CA THR A 63 -3.61 -6.57 1.55
C THR A 63 -2.31 -5.79 1.35
N LEU A 64 -2.14 -5.16 0.19
CA LEU A 64 -0.95 -4.38 -0.15
C LEU A 64 -1.05 -2.91 0.27
N PHE A 65 -2.18 -2.44 0.80
CA PHE A 65 -2.32 -1.03 1.17
C PHE A 65 -1.35 -0.55 2.26
N PRO A 66 -1.05 -1.34 3.33
CA PRO A 66 -0.10 -0.94 4.38
C PRO A 66 1.26 -0.50 3.87
N LEU A 67 1.67 -1.06 2.74
CA LEU A 67 2.94 -0.82 2.05
C LEU A 67 3.06 0.58 1.49
N SER A 68 1.92 1.20 1.19
CA SER A 68 1.80 2.58 0.74
C SER A 68 1.71 3.57 1.90
N LEU A 69 1.82 3.12 3.14
CA LEU A 69 1.72 3.96 4.34
C LEU A 69 3.08 4.05 5.05
N SER A 70 3.26 5.13 5.79
CA SER A 70 4.38 5.31 6.71
C SER A 70 3.94 6.14 7.91
N GLY A 71 4.75 6.17 8.96
CA GLY A 71 4.50 7.01 10.14
C GLY A 71 3.11 6.80 10.75
N ALA A 72 2.39 7.90 11.00
CA ALA A 72 1.11 7.87 11.70
C ALA A 72 0.02 7.10 10.95
N ALA A 73 0.03 7.13 9.61
CA ALA A 73 -0.94 6.36 8.81
C ALA A 73 -0.73 4.85 8.96
N GLN A 74 0.52 4.39 9.06
CA GLN A 74 0.81 2.97 9.26
C GLN A 74 0.33 2.51 10.65
N CYS A 75 0.57 3.32 11.70
CA CYS A 75 0.05 3.04 13.04
C CYS A 75 -1.49 2.98 13.07
N TRP A 76 -2.15 3.94 12.40
CA TRP A 76 -3.60 3.94 12.26
C TRP A 76 -4.11 2.66 11.60
N PHE A 77 -3.54 2.27 10.46
CA PHE A 77 -3.98 1.07 9.75
C PHE A 77 -3.79 -0.22 10.57
N SER A 78 -2.68 -0.33 11.29
CA SER A 78 -2.41 -1.46 12.19
C SER A 78 -3.39 -1.53 13.36
N SER A 79 -3.99 -0.40 13.76
CA SER A 79 -5.00 -0.33 14.82
C SER A 79 -6.42 -0.63 14.36
N LEU A 80 -6.67 -0.72 13.04
CA LEU A 80 -8.01 -1.01 12.52
C LEU A 80 -8.42 -2.45 12.83
N GLU A 81 -9.68 -2.62 13.20
CA GLU A 81 -10.28 -3.95 13.32
C GLU A 81 -10.37 -4.65 11.95
N SER A 82 -10.44 -5.98 11.94
CA SER A 82 -10.59 -6.74 10.68
C SER A 82 -11.89 -6.42 9.94
N SER A 83 -12.94 -6.03 10.67
CA SER A 83 -14.22 -5.59 10.11
C SER A 83 -14.13 -4.25 9.37
N GLN A 84 -13.16 -3.41 9.72
CA GLN A 84 -12.91 -2.09 9.11
C GLN A 84 -11.96 -2.16 7.91
N ARG A 85 -11.59 -3.36 7.49
CA ARG A 85 -10.64 -3.63 6.39
C ARG A 85 -11.22 -4.65 5.41
N ARG A 86 -12.55 -4.71 5.27
CA ARG A 86 -13.22 -5.71 4.42
C ARG A 86 -13.34 -5.23 2.98
N THR A 87 -13.58 -3.94 2.80
CA THR A 87 -13.77 -3.32 1.49
C THR A 87 -12.88 -2.10 1.36
N TRP A 88 -12.65 -1.69 0.11
CA TRP A 88 -11.91 -0.46 -0.18
C TRP A 88 -12.66 0.77 0.32
N ASP A 89 -13.99 0.73 0.31
CA ASP A 89 -14.86 1.78 0.84
C ASP A 89 -14.72 1.96 2.36
N ASP A 90 -14.39 0.90 3.11
CA ASP A 90 -14.11 1.01 4.55
C ASP A 90 -12.86 1.85 4.85
N LEU A 91 -11.96 1.97 3.86
CA LEU A 91 -10.73 2.75 3.95
C LEU A 91 -10.90 4.21 3.50
N ALA A 92 -12.05 4.57 2.87
CA ALA A 92 -12.26 5.80 2.08
C ALA A 92 -12.91 7.00 2.80
#